data_AF-A0A8H5GJB0-F1
#
_entry.id   AF-A0A8H5GJB0-F1
#
_cell.length_a   1.000
_cell.length_b   1.000
_cell.length_c   1.000
_cell.angle_alpha   90.00
_cell.angle_beta   90.00
_cell.angle_gamma   90.00
#
_symmetry.space_group_name_H-M   'P 1'
#
loop_
_entity.id
_entity.type
_entity.pdbx_description
1 polymer ?
#
loop_
_entity_poly.entity_id
_entity_poly.type
_entity_poly.pdbx_seq_one_letter_code
_entity_poly.pdbx_strand_id
1 'polypeptide(L)'
;MLSSSIDLAANLVHPPTKASLILDLVAPSIEAGVVPYAQWIDELIKSQSQTSTNDPARNPAALKLMEFFQAQVATADKGEGEFMGIPSLITTRAVENSQTLKELTKRQLGYEDVEKWIGYWRRIGFLDN
;
A
#
# COMPACT_ATOMS: atom_id res chain seq x y z
N MET A 1 -5.31 -40.20 22.31
CA MET A 1 -4.51 -38.98 22.48
C MET A 1 -4.61 -38.20 21.19
N LEU A 2 -5.34 -37.09 21.19
CA LEU A 2 -5.39 -36.18 20.05
C LEU A 2 -4.03 -35.48 19.97
N SER A 3 -3.35 -35.64 18.84
CA SER A 3 -2.14 -34.90 18.50
C SER A 3 -2.48 -33.41 18.54
N SER A 4 -2.07 -32.70 19.59
CA SER A 4 -2.09 -31.25 19.58
C SER A 4 -1.07 -30.79 18.56
N SER A 5 -1.51 -30.50 17.34
CA SER A 5 -0.70 -29.78 16.37
C SER A 5 -0.16 -28.53 17.06
N ILE A 6 1.16 -28.43 17.16
CA ILE A 6 1.79 -27.19 17.58
C ILE A 6 1.38 -26.14 16.55
N ASP A 7 0.64 -25.12 16.99
CA ASP A 7 0.27 -23.97 16.18
C ASP A 7 1.53 -23.14 15.91
N LEU A 8 2.32 -23.57 14.93
CA LEU A 8 3.67 -23.08 14.67
C LEU A 8 3.71 -21.72 13.93
N ALA A 9 2.57 -21.23 13.44
CA ALA A 9 2.51 -20.02 12.61
C ALA A 9 1.26 -19.17 12.89
N ALA A 10 1.49 -17.86 12.92
CA ALA A 10 0.48 -16.82 13.04
C ALA A 10 0.76 -15.70 12.02
N ASN A 11 -0.29 -15.16 11.40
CA ASN A 11 -0.16 -14.04 10.45
C ASN A 11 -0.05 -12.72 11.21
N LEU A 12 1.01 -11.95 10.94
CA LEU A 12 1.18 -10.58 11.44
C LEU A 12 0.92 -9.61 10.30
N VAL A 13 -0.33 -9.15 10.21
CA VAL A 13 -0.75 -8.10 9.28
C VAL A 13 -1.45 -6.97 10.02
N HIS A 14 -1.37 -5.77 9.45
CA HIS A 14 -2.09 -4.61 9.96
C HIS A 14 -3.62 -4.84 9.84
N PRO A 15 -4.44 -4.41 10.81
CA PRO A 15 -5.90 -4.44 10.68
C PRO A 15 -6.38 -3.77 9.38
N PRO A 16 -7.47 -4.24 8.76
CA PRO A 16 -7.98 -3.62 7.54
C PRO A 16 -8.17 -2.11 7.68
N THR A 17 -7.55 -1.35 6.78
CA THR A 17 -7.69 0.11 6.68
C THR A 17 -8.02 0.45 5.24
N LYS A 18 -8.90 1.45 5.04
CA LYS A 18 -9.25 1.91 3.69
C LYS A 18 -8.04 2.55 3.04
N ALA A 19 -7.57 2.00 1.92
CA ALA A 19 -6.46 2.58 1.17
C ALA A 19 -6.75 4.04 0.77
N SER A 20 -8.01 4.36 0.44
CA SER A 20 -8.43 5.73 0.12
C SER A 20 -8.12 6.72 1.25
N LEU A 21 -8.34 6.34 2.51
CA LEU A 21 -8.03 7.20 3.66
C LEU A 21 -6.56 7.61 3.68
N ILE A 22 -5.66 6.66 3.40
CA ILE A 22 -4.22 6.92 3.38
C ILE A 22 -3.84 7.76 2.15
N LEU A 23 -4.40 7.44 0.99
CA LEU A 23 -4.14 8.19 -0.25
C LEU A 23 -4.62 9.64 -0.16
N ASP A 24 -5.78 9.89 0.44
CA ASP A 24 -6.33 11.23 0.65
C ASP A 24 -5.44 12.09 1.56
N LEU A 25 -4.71 11.46 2.49
CA LEU A 25 -3.75 12.13 3.37
C LEU A 25 -2.39 12.36 2.70
N VAL A 26 -1.95 11.42 1.86
CA VAL A 26 -0.67 11.49 1.16
C VAL A 26 -0.71 12.48 -0.01
N ALA A 27 -1.76 12.44 -0.84
CA ALA A 27 -1.80 13.14 -2.12
C ALA A 27 -1.54 14.66 -2.03
N PRO A 28 -2.12 15.41 -1.06
CA PRO A 28 -1.83 16.83 -0.90
C PRO A 28 -0.37 17.11 -0.51
N SER A 29 0.28 16.17 0.17
CA SER A 29 1.68 16.31 0.61
C SER A 29 2.69 16.22 -0.53
N ILE A 30 2.26 15.73 -1.70
CA ILE A 30 3.09 15.57 -2.90
C ILE A 30 2.49 16.29 -4.12
N GLU A 31 1.58 17.24 -3.88
CA GLU A 31 0.88 18.01 -4.93
C GLU A 31 0.20 17.13 -5.99
N ALA A 32 -0.27 15.95 -5.59
CA ALA A 32 -0.95 14.99 -6.46
C ALA A 32 -2.46 14.95 -6.19
N GLY A 33 -3.20 14.40 -7.16
CA GLY A 33 -4.62 14.05 -7.01
C GLY A 33 -4.81 12.54 -6.93
N VAL A 34 -5.85 12.10 -6.21
CA VAL A 34 -6.29 10.70 -6.21
C VAL A 34 -7.21 10.47 -7.41
N VAL A 35 -6.89 9.48 -8.24
CA VAL A 35 -7.67 9.10 -9.42
C VAL A 35 -7.97 7.59 -9.39
N PRO A 36 -8.99 7.10 -10.12
CA PRO A 36 -9.23 5.67 -10.27
C PRO A 36 -7.99 4.92 -10.79
N TYR A 37 -7.82 3.67 -10.35
CA TYR A 37 -6.61 2.90 -10.64
C TYR A 37 -6.35 2.76 -12.15
N ALA A 38 -7.39 2.44 -12.94
CA ALA A 38 -7.28 2.34 -14.39
C ALA A 38 -6.83 3.66 -15.04
N GLN A 39 -7.36 4.80 -14.57
CA GLN A 39 -6.94 6.11 -15.06
C GLN A 39 -5.47 6.40 -14.73
N TRP A 40 -5.01 6.03 -13.53
CA TRP A 40 -3.61 6.17 -13.15
C TRP A 40 -2.67 5.35 -14.06
N ILE A 41 -3.07 4.13 -14.44
CA ILE A 41 -2.30 3.29 -15.39
C ILE A 41 -2.22 3.95 -16.77
N ASP A 42 -3.34 4.46 -17.28
CA ASP A 42 -3.36 5.14 -18.58
C ASP A 42 -2.42 6.35 -18.60
N GLU A 43 -2.42 7.16 -17.53
CA GLU A 43 -1.49 8.29 -17.41
C GLU A 43 -0.04 7.84 -17.26
N LEU A 44 0.21 6.75 -16.53
CA LEU A 44 1.55 6.19 -16.41
C LEU A 44 2.08 5.70 -17.77
N ILE A 45 1.27 5.02 -18.59
CA ILE A 45 1.64 4.59 -19.95
C ILE A 45 1.92 5.81 -20.84
N LYS A 46 1.07 6.85 -20.79
CA LYS A 46 1.32 8.09 -21.55
C LYS A 46 2.65 8.73 -21.17
N SER A 47 2.98 8.74 -19.87
CA SER A 47 4.24 9.32 -19.39
C SER A 47 5.48 8.63 -19.98
N GLN A 48 5.41 7.33 -20.26
CA GLN A 48 6.50 6.56 -20.89
C GLN A 48 6.90 7.12 -22.26
N SER A 49 5.93 7.61 -23.04
CA SER A 49 6.18 8.20 -24.37
C SER A 49 6.79 9.60 -24.32
N GLN A 50 6.68 10.28 -23.17
CA GLN A 50 7.19 11.63 -22.96
C GLN A 50 8.60 11.63 -22.34
N THR A 51 9.03 10.51 -21.75
CA THR A 51 10.38 10.30 -21.24
C THR A 51 11.36 9.93 -22.36
N SER A 52 11.51 10.79 -23.37
CA SER A 52 12.55 10.67 -24.42
C SER A 52 13.96 11.01 -23.92
N THR A 53 14.09 11.42 -22.67
CA THR A 53 15.38 11.68 -22.02
C THR A 53 15.80 10.45 -21.21
N ASN A 54 16.98 9.90 -21.51
CA ASN A 54 17.69 8.88 -20.70
C ASN A 54 18.08 9.37 -19.29
N ASP A 55 17.29 10.27 -18.69
CA ASP A 55 17.46 10.75 -17.33
C ASP A 55 16.66 9.84 -16.39
N PRO A 56 17.32 8.88 -15.70
CA PRO A 56 16.65 7.99 -14.77
C PRO A 56 16.02 8.73 -13.57
N ALA A 57 16.35 10.01 -13.32
CA ALA A 57 15.68 10.82 -12.31
C ALA A 57 14.29 11.32 -12.77
N ARG A 58 14.05 11.37 -14.08
CA ARG A 58 12.76 11.76 -14.69
C ARG A 58 11.90 10.57 -15.13
N ASN A 59 12.46 9.37 -15.13
CA ASN A 59 11.71 8.15 -15.40
C ASN A 59 10.99 7.73 -14.10
N PRO A 60 9.64 7.76 -14.05
CA PRO A 60 8.91 7.36 -12.86
C PRO A 60 9.32 5.94 -12.48
N ALA A 61 9.79 5.72 -11.24
CA ALA A 61 10.15 4.38 -10.77
C ALA A 61 9.01 3.36 -10.98
N ALA A 62 7.76 3.85 -11.02
CA ALA A 62 6.57 3.07 -11.36
C ALA A 62 6.61 2.43 -12.76
N LEU A 63 7.27 3.04 -13.76
CA LEU A 63 7.42 2.43 -15.10
C LEU A 63 8.22 1.13 -15.05
N LYS A 64 9.15 0.98 -14.11
CA LYS A 64 9.90 -0.28 -13.91
C LYS A 64 9.03 -1.42 -13.39
N LEU A 65 7.85 -1.11 -12.87
CA LEU A 65 6.87 -2.07 -12.34
C LEU A 65 5.57 -2.04 -13.17
N MET A 66 5.61 -1.54 -14.41
CA MET A 66 4.42 -1.38 -15.25
C MET A 66 3.63 -2.68 -15.41
N GLU A 67 4.30 -3.80 -15.71
CA GLU A 67 3.64 -5.11 -15.87
C GLU A 67 2.93 -5.56 -14.60
N PHE A 68 3.55 -5.32 -13.43
CA PHE A 68 2.96 -5.63 -12.13
C PHE A 68 1.67 -4.85 -11.91
N PHE A 69 1.67 -3.55 -12.22
CA PHE A 69 0.49 -2.70 -12.05
C PHE A 69 -0.62 -3.02 -13.07
N GLN A 70 -0.26 -3.28 -14.34
CA GLN A 70 -1.23 -3.68 -15.35
C GLN A 70 -1.96 -4.98 -15.00
N ALA A 71 -1.25 -5.96 -14.43
CA ALA A 71 -1.84 -7.22 -13.99
C ALA A 71 -2.94 -7.05 -12.93
N GLN A 72 -2.93 -5.93 -12.20
CA GLN A 72 -3.87 -5.65 -11.11
C GLN A 72 -5.11 -4.87 -11.56
N VAL A 73 -5.17 -4.36 -12.79
CA VAL A 73 -6.31 -3.58 -13.30
C VAL A 73 -7.61 -4.38 -13.19
N ALA A 74 -7.56 -5.67 -13.50
CA ALA A 74 -8.74 -6.53 -13.48
C ALA A 74 -9.25 -6.85 -12.06
N THR A 75 -8.49 -6.57 -11.00
CA THR A 75 -8.84 -6.88 -9.61
C THR A 75 -8.97 -5.64 -8.73
N ALA A 76 -8.37 -4.51 -9.12
CA ALA A 76 -8.32 -3.28 -8.33
C ALA A 76 -9.72 -2.74 -7.98
N ASP A 77 -10.70 -2.85 -8.88
CA ASP A 77 -12.05 -2.29 -8.71
C ASP A 77 -13.10 -3.33 -8.28
N LYS A 78 -12.71 -4.60 -8.10
CA LYS A 78 -13.67 -5.69 -7.82
C LYS A 78 -14.18 -5.74 -6.38
N GLY A 79 -13.57 -4.99 -5.46
CA GLY A 79 -14.02 -4.91 -4.06
C GLY A 79 -13.92 -6.21 -3.25
N GLU A 80 -13.35 -7.28 -3.82
CA GLU A 80 -13.15 -8.58 -3.18
C GLU A 80 -11.68 -8.72 -2.76
N GLY A 81 -11.43 -8.82 -1.44
CA GLY A 81 -10.08 -8.96 -0.86
C GLY A 81 -9.45 -7.65 -0.36
N GLU A 82 -8.17 -7.70 0.01
CA GLU A 82 -7.37 -6.50 0.23
C GLU A 82 -7.05 -5.82 -1.11
N PHE A 83 -6.59 -4.56 -1.06
CA PHE A 83 -6.33 -3.74 -2.25
C PHE A 83 -5.52 -4.50 -3.33
N MET A 84 -5.88 -4.34 -4.61
CA MET A 84 -5.27 -5.02 -5.76
C MET A 84 -5.43 -6.56 -5.81
N GLY A 85 -6.40 -7.14 -5.10
CA GLY A 85 -6.65 -8.59 -5.11
C GLY A 85 -5.72 -9.38 -4.21
N ILE A 86 -5.13 -8.71 -3.21
CA ILE A 86 -4.32 -9.37 -2.18
C ILE A 86 -5.26 -10.20 -1.28
N PRO A 87 -4.94 -11.47 -0.98
CA PRO A 87 -5.76 -12.29 -0.10
C PRO A 87 -5.88 -11.67 1.30
N SER A 88 -7.09 -11.62 1.84
CA SER A 88 -7.29 -11.25 3.25
C SER A 88 -6.70 -12.34 4.16
N LEU A 89 -5.80 -11.94 5.06
CA LEU A 89 -5.13 -12.87 5.98
C LEU A 89 -5.80 -12.89 7.35
N ILE A 90 -6.15 -14.09 7.83
CA ILE A 90 -6.76 -14.28 9.16
C ILE A 90 -5.70 -14.07 10.25
N THR A 91 -5.98 -13.17 11.20
CA THR A 91 -5.09 -12.81 12.32
C THR A 91 -5.50 -13.37 13.67
N THR A 92 -6.57 -14.18 13.74
CA THR A 92 -7.15 -14.70 14.99
C THR A 92 -6.10 -15.24 15.96
N ARG A 93 -5.19 -16.09 15.47
CA ARG A 93 -4.10 -16.68 16.28
C ARG A 93 -3.16 -15.65 16.89
N ALA A 94 -2.82 -14.62 16.12
CA ALA A 94 -1.91 -13.58 16.57
C ALA A 94 -2.56 -12.72 17.67
N VAL A 95 -3.86 -12.43 17.52
CA VAL A 95 -4.65 -11.63 18.47
C VAL A 95 -4.94 -12.41 19.77
N GLU A 96 -5.24 -13.70 19.67
CA GLU A 96 -5.53 -14.55 20.84
C GLU A 96 -4.30 -14.75 21.73
N ASN A 97 -3.12 -14.88 21.12
CA ASN A 97 -1.89 -15.21 21.84
C ASN A 97 -1.03 -13.99 22.23
N SER A 98 -1.42 -12.76 21.85
CA SER A 98 -0.65 -11.54 22.15
C SER A 98 -1.56 -10.37 22.52
N GLN A 99 -1.50 -9.96 23.78
CA GLN A 99 -2.20 -8.77 24.26
C GLN A 99 -1.76 -7.50 23.51
N THR A 100 -0.47 -7.38 23.18
CA THR A 100 0.03 -6.25 22.39
C THR A 100 -0.63 -6.19 21.01
N LEU A 101 -0.71 -7.32 20.30
CA LEU A 101 -1.35 -7.37 18.99
C LEU A 101 -2.86 -7.11 19.08
N LYS A 102 -3.51 -7.62 20.14
CA LYS A 102 -4.92 -7.34 20.44
C LYS A 102 -5.21 -5.87 20.71
N GLU A 103 -4.30 -5.15 21.37
CA GLU A 103 -4.47 -3.70 21.54
C GLU A 103 -4.17 -2.94 20.25
N LEU A 104 -3.19 -3.38 19.46
CA LEU A 104 -2.88 -2.79 18.15
C LEU A 104 -4.04 -2.92 17.16
N THR A 105 -4.90 -3.94 17.27
CA THR A 105 -6.09 -4.04 16.39
C THR A 105 -7.08 -2.89 16.55
N LYS A 106 -7.00 -2.15 17.66
CA LYS A 106 -7.87 -1.01 17.96
C LYS A 106 -7.37 0.30 17.34
N ARG A 107 -6.11 0.34 16.88
CA ARG A 107 -5.52 1.50 16.20
C ARG A 107 -5.61 1.30 14.69
N GLN A 108 -6.15 2.28 13.99
CA GLN A 108 -6.06 2.36 12.54
C GLN A 108 -4.93 3.31 12.14
N LEU A 109 -4.36 3.07 10.94
CA LEU A 109 -3.45 4.02 10.33
C LEU A 109 -4.20 5.32 10.01
N GLY A 110 -3.55 6.45 10.26
CA GLY A 110 -4.14 7.75 10.01
C GLY A 110 -3.12 8.86 9.80
N TYR A 111 -3.57 10.09 10.04
CA TYR A 111 -2.79 11.32 9.80
C TYR A 111 -1.38 11.28 10.40
N GLU A 112 -1.27 10.91 11.69
CA GLU A 112 0.03 10.86 12.39
C GLU A 112 1.03 9.92 11.74
N ASP A 113 0.55 8.80 11.18
CA ASP A 113 1.41 7.80 10.56
C ASP A 113 1.89 8.32 9.20
N VAL A 114 0.98 8.92 8.43
CA VAL A 114 1.30 9.57 7.14
C VAL A 114 2.28 10.73 7.33
N GLU A 115 2.06 11.58 8.32
CA GLU A 115 2.96 12.70 8.65
C GLU A 115 4.38 12.21 8.93
N LYS A 116 4.52 11.14 9.73
CA LYS A 116 5.83 10.52 10.02
C LYS A 116 6.50 9.96 8.76
N TRP A 117 5.75 9.33 7.86
CA TRP A 117 6.30 8.79 6.61
C TRP A 117 6.77 9.90 5.67
N ILE A 118 5.93 10.91 5.41
CA ILE A 118 6.27 12.05 4.58
C ILE A 118 7.47 12.80 5.15
N GLY A 119 7.46 13.09 6.46
CA GLY A 119 8.56 13.75 7.14
C GLY A 119 9.87 12.95 7.05
N TYR A 120 9.81 11.63 7.19
CA TYR A 120 10.98 10.77 6.99
C TYR A 120 11.49 10.81 5.55
N TRP A 121 10.60 10.67 4.56
CA TRP A 121 10.98 10.66 3.14
C TRP A 121 11.57 11.98 2.67
N ARG A 122 11.03 13.11 3.11
CA ARG A 122 11.63 14.43 2.87
C ARG A 122 13.01 14.55 3.52
N ARG A 123 13.13 14.10 4.78
CA ARG A 123 14.41 14.15 5.52
C ARG A 123 15.53 13.35 4.84
N ILE A 124 15.23 12.25 4.18
CA ILE A 124 16.23 11.44 3.45
C ILE A 124 16.38 11.85 1.98
N GLY A 125 15.65 12.88 1.52
CA GLY A 125 15.69 13.34 0.13
C GLY A 125 15.02 12.40 -0.88
N PHE A 126 14.09 11.55 -0.42
CA PHE A 126 13.26 10.74 -1.32
C PHE A 126 12.10 11.56 -1.92
N LEU A 127 11.56 12.49 -1.14
CA LEU A 127 10.62 13.52 -1.61
C LEU A 127 11.29 14.88 -1.52
N ASP A 128 10.94 15.77 -2.44
CA ASP A 128 11.33 17.18 -2.37
C ASP A 128 10.64 17.87 -1.19
N ASN A 129 11.27 18.93 -0.68
CA ASN A 129 10.76 19.74 0.43
C ASN A 129 9.74 20.79 -0.04
#